data_AF-A0A9E3UNE0-F1
#
_entry.id   AF-A0A9E3UNE0-F1
#
_cell.length_a   1.000
_cell.length_b   1.000
_cell.length_c   1.000
_cell.angle_alpha   90.00
_cell.angle_beta   90.00
_cell.angle_gamma   90.00
#
_symmetry.space_group_name_H-M   'P 1'
#
loop_
_entity.id
_entity.type
_entity.pdbx_description
1 polymer ?
#
loop_
_entity_poly.entity_id
_entity_poly.type
_entity_poly.pdbx_seq_one_letter_code
_entity_poly.pdbx_strand_id
1 'polypeptide(L)'
;MRKSEAARIVARARGLIGVRFRAQGRDPAAGLDCIGLVAAAAGIADPPSGYALRGGSAEVLAKGLRAAGFRPVRAMEAGDVLTLRTGPEQLHLGIWTGDGLIHADAGLRRIVERPGELLWPVLGVWRLWRGRR
;
A
#
# COMPACT_ATOMS: atom_id res chain seq x y z
N MET A 1 6.30 -10.26 24.15
CA MET A 1 5.95 -11.01 22.92
C MET A 1 6.22 -10.12 21.71
N ARG A 2 7.05 -10.53 20.72
CA ARG A 2 7.29 -9.70 19.51
C ARG A 2 6.08 -9.81 18.58
N LYS A 3 5.47 -8.69 18.16
CA LYS A 3 4.43 -8.70 17.11
C LYS A 3 5.01 -9.25 15.79
N SER A 4 4.22 -10.04 15.07
CA SER A 4 4.53 -10.51 13.71
C SER A 4 4.74 -9.32 12.78
N GLU A 5 5.45 -9.52 11.67
CA GLU A 5 5.70 -8.44 10.71
C GLU A 5 4.40 -7.89 10.13
N ALA A 6 3.45 -8.78 9.80
CA ALA A 6 2.09 -8.43 9.42
C ALA A 6 1.41 -7.47 10.43
N ALA A 7 1.42 -7.82 11.72
CA ALA A 7 0.84 -6.98 12.76
C ALA A 7 1.57 -5.63 12.91
N ARG A 8 2.88 -5.57 12.62
CA ARG A 8 3.65 -4.32 12.61
C ARG A 8 3.27 -3.44 11.41
N ILE A 9 3.09 -4.03 10.22
CA ILE A 9 2.66 -3.30 9.02
C ILE A 9 1.30 -2.65 9.26
N VAL A 10 0.32 -3.41 9.76
CA VAL A 10 -1.01 -2.87 10.08
C VAL A 10 -0.92 -1.77 11.14
N ALA A 11 -0.15 -2.00 12.22
CA ALA A 11 0.00 -0.98 13.27
C ALA A 11 0.63 0.32 12.75
N ARG A 12 1.67 0.23 11.89
CA ARG A 12 2.28 1.40 11.26
C ARG A 12 1.31 2.10 10.31
N ALA A 13 0.59 1.34 9.49
CA ALA A 13 -0.41 1.89 8.57
C ALA A 13 -1.53 2.64 9.32
N ARG A 14 -2.04 2.08 10.42
CA ARG A 14 -3.02 2.75 11.28
C ARG A 14 -2.48 4.02 11.92
N GLY A 15 -1.20 4.03 12.32
CA GLY A 15 -0.53 5.23 12.82
C GLY A 15 -0.39 6.36 11.78
N LEU A 16 -0.64 6.09 10.50
CA LEU A 16 -0.60 7.08 9.41
C LEU A 16 -1.99 7.61 9.04
N ILE A 17 -3.07 7.10 9.65
CA ILE A 17 -4.43 7.61 9.39
C ILE A 17 -4.48 9.11 9.69
N GLY A 18 -5.07 9.88 8.78
CA GLY A 18 -5.13 11.34 8.87
C GLY A 18 -3.94 12.08 8.26
N VAL A 19 -2.81 11.41 7.97
CA VAL A 19 -1.69 12.02 7.21
C VAL A 19 -2.21 12.54 5.88
N ARG A 20 -1.79 13.76 5.52
CA ARG A 20 -2.24 14.44 4.30
C ARG A 20 -1.89 13.63 3.05
N PHE A 21 -2.81 13.60 2.09
CA PHE A 21 -2.51 13.09 0.75
C PHE A 21 -1.59 14.05 0.00
N ARG A 22 -0.50 13.53 -0.55
CA ARG A 22 0.39 14.24 -1.47
C ARG A 22 0.83 13.27 -2.56
N ALA A 23 0.52 13.60 -3.81
CA ALA A 23 1.03 12.84 -4.95
C ALA A 23 2.56 12.79 -4.92
N GLN A 24 3.14 11.60 -5.11
CA GLN A 24 4.56 11.31 -4.98
C GLN A 24 5.14 11.57 -3.57
N GLY A 25 4.28 11.68 -2.54
CA GLY A 25 4.68 11.94 -1.16
C GLY A 25 5.35 10.74 -0.50
N ARG A 26 6.50 10.95 0.16
CA ARG A 26 7.31 9.91 0.83
C ARG A 26 7.60 10.20 2.30
N ASP A 27 7.19 11.36 2.77
CA ASP A 27 7.40 11.83 4.14
C ASP A 27 6.03 12.03 4.81
N PRO A 28 5.73 11.30 5.91
CA PRO A 28 4.49 11.49 6.67
C PRO A 28 4.25 12.93 7.13
N ALA A 29 5.30 13.73 7.38
CA ALA A 29 5.15 15.12 7.80
C ALA A 29 4.70 16.03 6.63
N ALA A 30 5.19 15.77 5.42
CA ALA A 30 4.82 16.53 4.21
C ALA A 30 3.59 15.96 3.47
N GLY A 31 3.23 14.71 3.75
CA GLY A 31 2.14 13.96 3.15
C GLY A 31 2.59 12.77 2.30
N LEU A 32 1.68 11.83 2.11
CA LEU A 32 1.92 10.54 1.45
C LEU A 32 0.92 10.29 0.31
N ASP A 33 1.33 9.51 -0.68
CA ASP A 33 0.41 8.82 -1.59
C ASP A 33 0.31 7.33 -1.21
N CYS A 34 -0.28 6.51 -2.09
CA CYS A 34 -0.45 5.09 -1.85
C CYS A 34 0.87 4.31 -1.83
N ILE A 35 1.89 4.71 -2.60
CA ILE A 35 3.22 4.10 -2.56
C ILE A 35 3.96 4.53 -1.29
N GLY A 36 3.91 5.82 -0.95
CA GLY A 36 4.49 6.37 0.27
C GLY A 36 3.91 5.73 1.54
N LEU A 37 2.60 5.52 1.58
CA LEU A 37 1.93 4.78 2.66
C LEU A 37 2.49 3.35 2.80
N VAL A 38 2.54 2.59 1.70
CA VAL A 38 3.07 1.21 1.71
C VAL A 38 4.53 1.20 2.14
N ALA A 39 5.34 2.12 1.61
CA ALA A 39 6.75 2.22 1.95
C ALA A 39 6.97 2.51 3.43
N ALA A 40 6.25 3.50 3.98
CA ALA A 40 6.33 3.85 5.39
C ALA A 40 5.88 2.70 6.30
N ALA A 41 4.80 1.99 5.95
CA ALA A 41 4.29 0.87 6.74
C ALA A 41 5.20 -0.37 6.69
N ALA A 42 5.78 -0.68 5.52
CA ALA A 42 6.67 -1.83 5.31
C ALA A 42 8.15 -1.54 5.63
N GLY A 43 8.50 -0.27 5.89
CA GLY A 43 9.88 0.17 6.15
C GLY A 43 10.79 0.06 4.92
N ILE A 44 10.28 0.47 3.75
CA ILE A 44 11.04 0.57 2.49
C ILE A 44 11.69 1.95 2.43
N ALA A 45 13.01 2.00 2.35
CA ALA A 45 13.77 3.26 2.41
C ALA A 45 13.75 4.04 1.09
N ASP A 46 13.77 3.35 -0.05
CA ASP A 46 13.84 3.98 -1.38
C ASP A 46 12.71 3.47 -2.28
N PRO A 47 11.46 3.88 -2.02
CA PRO A 47 10.34 3.52 -2.87
C PRO A 47 10.33 4.31 -4.18
N PRO A 48 9.86 3.72 -5.29
CA PRO A 48 9.89 4.37 -6.60
C PRO A 48 9.14 5.71 -6.59
N SER A 49 9.67 6.69 -7.32
CA SER A 49 9.07 8.01 -7.56
C SER A 49 8.93 8.28 -9.08
N GLY A 50 8.40 9.43 -9.47
CA GLY A 50 8.34 9.84 -10.89
C GLY A 50 7.37 9.05 -11.79
N TYR A 51 6.54 8.18 -11.25
CA TYR A 51 5.53 7.47 -12.02
C TYR A 51 4.34 8.38 -12.38
N ALA A 52 3.72 8.09 -13.52
CA ALA A 52 2.50 8.75 -13.94
C ALA A 52 1.32 8.31 -13.07
N LEU A 53 0.49 9.26 -12.62
CA LEU A 53 -0.72 8.99 -11.83
C LEU A 53 -1.82 8.29 -12.65
N ARG A 54 -1.71 8.32 -13.99
CA ARG A 54 -2.58 7.65 -14.97
C ARG A 54 -1.72 7.02 -16.06
N GLY A 55 -2.24 5.98 -16.71
CA GLY A 55 -1.52 5.29 -17.78
C GLY A 55 -0.43 4.33 -17.29
N GLY A 56 -0.53 3.87 -16.03
CA GLY A 56 0.40 2.91 -15.45
C GLY A 56 0.09 1.45 -15.83
N SER A 57 1.13 0.61 -15.90
CA SER A 57 1.00 -0.83 -16.15
C SER A 57 0.99 -1.64 -14.85
N ALA A 58 0.05 -2.59 -14.75
CA ALA A 58 -0.04 -3.50 -13.62
C ALA A 58 1.23 -4.37 -13.50
N GLU A 59 1.84 -4.71 -14.63
CA GLU A 59 3.09 -5.46 -14.73
C GLU A 59 4.27 -4.65 -14.17
N VAL A 60 4.35 -3.35 -14.48
CA VAL A 60 5.37 -2.45 -13.93
C VAL A 60 5.21 -2.31 -12.41
N LEU A 61 3.98 -2.10 -11.93
CA LEU A 61 3.69 -2.02 -10.50
C LEU A 61 4.06 -3.33 -9.78
N ALA A 62 3.68 -4.47 -10.35
CA ALA A 62 4.04 -5.79 -9.85
C ALA A 62 5.56 -6.02 -9.83
N LYS A 63 6.30 -5.54 -10.84
CA LYS A 63 7.77 -5.60 -10.87
C LYS A 63 8.37 -4.76 -9.75
N GLY A 64 7.84 -3.56 -9.50
CA GLY A 64 8.27 -2.69 -8.40
C GLY A 64 8.05 -3.33 -7.03
N LEU A 65 6.88 -3.93 -6.79
CA LEU A 65 6.59 -4.64 -5.55
C LEU A 65 7.55 -5.83 -5.32
N ARG A 66 7.84 -6.61 -6.36
CA ARG A 66 8.85 -7.68 -6.27
C ARG A 66 10.24 -7.15 -5.93
N ALA A 67 10.67 -6.07 -6.56
CA ALA A 67 11.96 -5.43 -6.27
C ALA A 67 12.02 -4.90 -4.82
N ALA A 68 10.89 -4.45 -4.28
CA ALA A 68 10.75 -4.04 -2.88
C ALA A 68 10.63 -5.21 -1.87
N GLY A 69 10.79 -6.47 -2.32
CA GLY A 69 10.78 -7.65 -1.46
C GLY A 69 9.40 -8.24 -1.18
N PHE A 70 8.37 -7.84 -1.93
CA PHE A 70 7.05 -8.47 -1.84
C PHE A 70 6.94 -9.69 -2.74
N ARG A 71 6.14 -10.67 -2.32
CA ARG A 71 5.78 -11.86 -3.11
C ARG A 71 4.26 -11.93 -3.31
N PRO A 72 3.79 -12.38 -4.48
CA PRO A 72 2.37 -12.58 -4.70
C PRO A 72 1.87 -13.73 -3.82
N VAL A 73 0.68 -13.58 -3.24
CA VAL A 73 -0.01 -14.62 -2.45
C VAL A 73 -1.44 -14.79 -2.93
N ARG A 74 -2.02 -15.97 -2.67
CA ARG A 74 -3.43 -16.27 -3.01
C ARG A 74 -4.37 -16.06 -1.82
N ALA A 75 -3.94 -16.45 -0.62
CA ALA A 75 -4.68 -16.26 0.60
C ALA A 75 -4.29 -14.92 1.22
N MET A 76 -5.21 -13.96 1.16
CA MET A 76 -5.03 -12.62 1.70
C MET A 76 -5.12 -12.63 3.24
N GLU A 77 -4.17 -11.98 3.90
CA GLU A 77 -4.11 -11.83 5.36
C GLU A 77 -3.89 -10.35 5.74
N ALA A 78 -4.18 -10.01 6.98
CA ALA A 78 -3.90 -8.69 7.51
C ALA A 78 -2.40 -8.34 7.35
N GLY A 79 -2.11 -7.14 6.86
CA GLY A 79 -0.77 -6.66 6.55
C GLY A 79 -0.31 -6.91 5.11
N ASP A 80 -1.09 -7.64 4.31
CA ASP A 80 -0.83 -7.74 2.87
C ASP A 80 -1.14 -6.42 2.15
N VAL A 81 -0.37 -6.15 1.10
CA VAL A 81 -0.57 -5.01 0.19
C VAL A 81 -1.42 -5.45 -0.99
N LEU A 82 -2.43 -4.65 -1.33
CA LEU A 82 -3.30 -4.88 -2.48
C LEU A 82 -2.96 -3.94 -3.60
N THR A 83 -2.90 -4.45 -4.82
CA THR A 83 -2.94 -3.65 -6.04
C THR A 83 -4.38 -3.63 -6.56
N LEU A 84 -4.92 -2.44 -6.78
CA LEU A 84 -6.34 -2.21 -7.08
C LEU A 84 -6.50 -1.41 -8.36
N ARG A 85 -7.64 -1.56 -9.04
CA ARG A 85 -8.04 -0.70 -10.17
C ARG A 85 -9.17 0.25 -9.72
N THR A 86 -8.86 1.52 -9.50
CA THR A 86 -9.82 2.52 -9.00
C THR A 86 -10.55 3.29 -10.11
N GLY A 87 -10.14 3.10 -11.36
CA GLY A 87 -10.75 3.69 -12.55
C GLY A 87 -10.01 3.29 -13.83
N PRO A 88 -10.45 3.79 -15.00
CA PRO A 88 -9.72 3.60 -16.26
C PRO A 88 -8.28 4.09 -16.11
N GLU A 89 -7.33 3.19 -16.36
CA GLU A 89 -5.89 3.43 -16.24
C GLU A 89 -5.39 3.97 -14.88
N GLN A 90 -6.17 3.77 -13.81
CA GLN A 90 -5.80 4.18 -12.45
C GLN A 90 -5.52 2.95 -11.59
N LEU A 91 -4.23 2.76 -11.29
CA LEU A 91 -3.75 1.75 -10.37
C LEU A 91 -3.55 2.37 -9.00
N HIS A 92 -3.85 1.58 -7.97
CA HIS A 92 -3.79 2.04 -6.59
C HIS A 92 -3.24 0.96 -5.66
N LEU A 93 -2.69 1.40 -4.53
CA LEU A 93 -2.23 0.52 -3.46
C LEU A 93 -3.01 0.77 -2.18
N GLY A 94 -3.22 -0.30 -1.42
CA GLY A 94 -3.72 -0.24 -0.05
C GLY A 94 -3.20 -1.40 0.79
N ILE A 95 -3.39 -1.32 2.10
CA ILE A 95 -2.98 -2.34 3.06
C ILE A 95 -4.23 -2.96 3.66
N TRP A 96 -4.36 -4.28 3.51
CA TRP A 96 -5.48 -5.02 4.07
C TRP A 96 -5.32 -5.18 5.59
N THR A 97 -6.37 -4.92 6.35
CA THR A 97 -6.35 -5.02 7.82
C THR A 97 -6.94 -6.33 8.35
N GLY A 98 -7.51 -7.15 7.47
CA GLY A 98 -8.30 -8.33 7.82
C GLY A 98 -9.81 -8.10 7.65
N ASP A 99 -10.24 -6.86 7.81
CA ASP A 99 -11.64 -6.41 7.86
C ASP A 99 -11.88 -5.07 7.14
N GLY A 100 -10.84 -4.53 6.50
CA GLY A 100 -10.87 -3.23 5.86
C GLY A 100 -9.58 -2.90 5.11
N LEU A 101 -9.57 -1.73 4.48
CA LEU A 101 -8.49 -1.25 3.64
C LEU A 101 -7.98 0.11 4.13
N ILE A 102 -6.69 0.17 4.46
CA ILE A 102 -6.00 1.44 4.67
C ILE A 102 -5.40 1.90 3.35
N HIS A 103 -5.74 3.11 2.92
CA HIS A 103 -5.22 3.67 1.67
C HIS A 103 -5.10 5.20 1.72
N ALA A 104 -4.29 5.74 0.82
CA ALA A 104 -4.21 7.18 0.58
C ALA A 104 -5.39 7.61 -0.31
N ASP A 105 -6.33 8.35 0.25
CA ASP A 105 -7.52 8.82 -0.46
C ASP A 105 -7.28 10.23 -1.00
N ALA A 106 -7.25 10.37 -2.32
CA ALA A 106 -7.03 11.65 -2.99
C ALA A 106 -8.25 12.58 -2.88
N GLY A 107 -9.47 12.04 -2.82
CA GLY A 107 -10.71 12.81 -2.68
C GLY A 107 -10.88 13.38 -1.28
N LEU A 108 -10.62 12.56 -0.25
CA LEU A 108 -10.59 13.02 1.15
C LEU A 108 -9.29 13.71 1.56
N ARG A 109 -8.29 13.70 0.67
CA ARG A 109 -6.97 14.31 0.83
C ARG A 109 -6.20 13.83 2.06
N ARG A 110 -6.36 12.57 2.46
CA ARG A 110 -5.69 11.98 3.61
C ARG A 110 -5.62 10.45 3.53
N ILE A 111 -4.78 9.85 4.37
CA ILE A 111 -4.82 8.41 4.63
C ILE A 111 -6.08 8.09 5.44
N VAL A 112 -6.81 7.06 5.03
CA VAL A 112 -8.03 6.58 5.70
C VAL A 112 -8.03 5.07 5.81
N GLU A 113 -8.77 4.55 6.80
CA GLU A 113 -9.17 3.15 6.88
C GLU A 113 -10.65 3.07 6.46
N ARG A 114 -10.95 2.20 5.50
CA ARG A 114 -12.32 1.90 5.07
C ARG A 114 -12.67 0.48 5.50
N PRO A 115 -13.56 0.30 6.49
CA PRO A 115 -14.00 -1.03 6.90
C PRO A 115 -14.91 -1.65 5.85
N GLY A 116 -14.97 -2.98 5.83
CA GLY A 116 -15.88 -3.75 5.00
C GLY A 116 -15.29 -4.22 3.68
N GLU A 117 -16.17 -4.49 2.72
CA GLU A 117 -15.81 -5.06 1.43
C GLU A 117 -14.93 -4.12 0.59
N LEU A 118 -14.08 -4.73 -0.24
CA LEU A 118 -13.25 -3.99 -1.17
C LEU A 118 -14.12 -3.40 -2.29
N LEU A 119 -14.11 -2.08 -2.40
CA LEU A 119 -14.91 -1.33 -3.38
C LEU A 119 -14.36 -1.43 -4.82
N TRP A 120 -13.13 -1.94 -4.98
CA TRP A 120 -12.41 -1.93 -6.24
C TRP A 120 -11.89 -3.31 -6.61
N PRO A 121 -11.84 -3.65 -7.92
CA PRO A 121 -11.23 -4.88 -8.38
C PRO A 121 -9.78 -5.03 -7.89
N VAL A 122 -9.50 -6.18 -7.26
CA VAL A 122 -8.16 -6.57 -6.84
C VAL A 122 -7.41 -7.16 -8.02
N LEU A 123 -6.26 -6.57 -8.35
CA LEU A 123 -5.36 -7.05 -9.40
C LEU A 123 -4.27 -7.98 -8.84
N GLY A 124 -4.03 -7.94 -7.53
CA GLY A 124 -2.98 -8.73 -6.89
C GLY A 124 -2.88 -8.48 -5.40
N VAL A 125 -2.44 -9.51 -4.68
CA VAL A 125 -2.21 -9.53 -3.23
C VAL A 125 -0.75 -9.84 -2.97
N TRP A 126 -0.11 -9.04 -2.12
CA TRP A 126 1.34 -9.00 -1.99
C TRP A 126 1.75 -9.04 -0.53
N ARG A 127 2.58 -10.03 -0.18
CA ARG A 127 3.11 -10.18 1.19
C ARG A 127 4.58 -9.79 1.23
N LEU A 128 4.96 -8.98 2.22
CA LEU A 128 6.36 -8.65 2.44
C LEU A 128 7.13 -9.92 2.84
N TRP A 129 8.09 -10.31 2.02
CA TRP A 129 8.94 -11.47 2.25
C TRP A 129 10.37 -10.98 2.48
N ARG A 130 10.71 -10.68 3.73
CA ARG A 130 12.12 -10.52 4.11
C ARG A 130 12.75 -11.91 4.11
N GLY A 131 13.45 -12.25 3.03
CA GLY A 131 14.32 -13.43 3.04
C GLY A 131 15.24 -13.36 4.26
N ARG A 132 15.42 -14.47 4.99
CA ARG A 132 16.49 -14.55 5.99
C ARG A 132 17.78 -14.16 5.26
N ARG A 133 18.39 -13.06 5.69
CA ARG A 133 19.84 -12.89 5.50
C ARG A 133 20.54 -13.91 6.37
#